data_AF-A0A523N9L5-F1
#
_entry.id   AF-A0A523N9L5-F1
#
_cell.length_a   1.000
_cell.length_b   1.000
_cell.length_c   1.000
_cell.angle_alpha   90.00
_cell.angle_beta   90.00
_cell.angle_gamma   90.00
#
_symmetry.space_group_name_H-M   'P 1'
#
loop_
_entity.id
_entity.type
_entity.pdbx_description
1 polymer ?
#
loop_
_entity_poly.entity_id
_entity_poly.type
_entity_poly.pdbx_seq_one_letter_code
_entity_poly.pdbx_strand_id
1 'polypeptide(L)'
;MYTCSMCPEVQQDEPGSCPHCGMGLDKVLDTLPGPTRQYVCPMHPEVVASEPGACPICGMALEPTTVAVEEEANPELVDMTRRFWVSLLFAVPLVVLAMGSMVGVPVDRLVSAELRGWLELLLATPVVIWGAKPFFERAWASVINRSPNMFTLIG
;
A
#
# COMPACT_ATOMS: atom_id res chain seq x y z
N MET A 1 -11.34 14.53 8.43
CA MET A 1 -9.98 15.06 8.68
C MET A 1 -8.95 13.99 8.32
N TYR A 2 -7.85 14.35 7.66
CA TYR A 2 -6.75 13.45 7.31
C TYR A 2 -5.45 13.95 7.96
N THR A 3 -4.60 13.05 8.43
CA THR A 3 -3.34 13.36 9.12
C THR A 3 -2.17 12.60 8.52
N CYS A 4 -0.97 13.17 8.60
CA CYS A 4 0.25 12.46 8.24
C CYS A 4 0.87 11.79 9.47
N SER A 5 1.06 10.48 9.43
CA SER A 5 1.68 9.71 10.53
C SER A 5 3.12 10.13 10.86
N MET A 6 3.89 10.69 9.91
CA MET A 6 5.23 11.27 10.21
C MET A 6 5.21 12.77 10.52
N CYS A 7 4.15 13.50 10.15
CA CYS A 7 4.06 14.93 10.35
C CYS A 7 2.70 15.26 11.00
N PRO A 8 2.53 15.04 12.31
CA PRO A 8 1.23 15.19 13.00
C PRO A 8 0.65 16.61 12.92
N GLU A 9 1.51 17.61 12.64
CA GLU A 9 1.14 19.01 12.43
C GLU A 9 0.38 19.24 11.10
N VAL A 10 0.47 18.29 10.16
CA VAL A 10 -0.20 18.38 8.85
C VAL A 10 -1.55 17.69 8.92
N GLN A 11 -2.60 18.51 8.92
CA GLN A 11 -3.98 18.07 8.86
C GLN A 11 -4.68 18.67 7.63
N GLN A 12 -5.35 17.84 6.85
CA GLN A 12 -6.07 18.26 5.64
C GLN A 12 -7.48 17.66 5.60
N ASP A 13 -8.42 18.36 4.97
CA ASP A 13 -9.81 17.86 4.85
C ASP A 13 -10.00 16.87 3.69
N GLU A 14 -9.09 16.87 2.73
CA GLU A 14 -9.14 16.03 1.52
C GLU A 14 -8.08 14.92 1.56
N PRO A 15 -8.38 13.74 0.97
CA PRO A 15 -7.36 12.71 0.77
C PRO A 15 -6.30 13.21 -0.21
N GLY A 16 -5.03 12.93 0.08
CA GLY A 16 -3.94 13.42 -0.74
C GLY A 16 -2.57 13.07 -0.22
N SER A 17 -1.55 13.62 -0.87
CA SER A 17 -0.15 13.49 -0.43
C SER A 17 0.23 14.65 0.49
N CYS A 18 0.89 14.33 1.59
CA CYS A 18 1.37 15.30 2.56
C CYS A 18 2.35 16.30 1.90
N PRO A 19 2.12 17.62 2.02
CA PRO A 19 3.00 18.64 1.44
C PRO A 19 4.40 18.67 2.06
N HIS A 20 4.55 18.17 3.29
CA HIS A 20 5.83 18.20 4.01
C HIS A 20 6.70 16.95 3.77
N CYS A 21 6.13 15.76 3.65
CA CYS A 21 6.92 14.53 3.51
C CYS A 21 6.54 13.66 2.30
N GLY A 22 5.50 14.04 1.56
CA GLY A 22 5.04 13.33 0.37
C GLY A 22 4.32 11.99 0.63
N MET A 23 4.17 11.58 1.89
CA MET A 23 3.41 10.36 2.21
C MET A 23 1.92 10.56 2.04
N GLY A 24 1.19 9.49 1.77
CA GLY A 24 -0.28 9.50 1.77
C GLY A 24 -0.81 9.92 3.14
N LEU A 25 -1.89 10.69 3.14
CA LEU A 25 -2.56 11.09 4.36
C LEU A 25 -3.56 10.01 4.80
N ASP A 26 -3.53 9.68 6.08
CA ASP A 26 -4.42 8.71 6.70
C ASP A 26 -5.70 9.43 7.15
N LYS A 27 -6.88 8.86 6.86
CA LYS A 27 -8.14 9.41 7.36
C LYS A 27 -8.11 9.30 8.87
N VAL A 28 -8.14 10.45 9.55
CA VAL A 28 -8.44 10.48 10.98
C VAL A 28 -9.85 9.98 11.07
N LEU A 29 -10.00 8.74 11.55
CA LEU A 29 -11.26 8.26 12.07
C LEU A 29 -11.49 9.07 13.34
N ASP A 30 -11.99 10.29 13.13
CA ASP A 30 -12.74 10.98 14.17
C ASP A 30 -13.71 9.94 14.69
N THR A 31 -13.73 9.81 16.01
CA THR A 31 -14.58 8.88 16.75
C THR A 31 -16.03 9.23 16.46
N LEU A 32 -16.51 8.83 15.28
CA LEU A 32 -17.90 8.66 15.02
C LEU A 32 -18.38 7.71 16.12
N PRO A 33 -19.54 7.98 16.74
CA PRO A 33 -20.18 6.99 17.57
C PRO A 33 -20.50 5.80 16.65
N GLY A 34 -19.55 4.87 16.56
CA GLY A 34 -19.68 3.67 15.76
C GLY A 34 -20.84 2.83 16.28
N PRO A 35 -21.47 2.03 15.40
CA PRO A 35 -22.54 1.14 15.79
C PRO A 35 -22.04 0.22 16.91
N THR A 36 -22.77 0.13 18.03
CA THR A 36 -22.59 -0.82 19.14
C THR A 36 -21.21 -1.47 19.22
N ARG A 37 -20.25 -0.82 19.90
CA ARG A 37 -18.93 -1.41 20.18
C ARG A 37 -19.13 -2.72 20.93
N GLN A 38 -18.91 -3.84 20.25
CA GLN A 38 -18.85 -5.15 20.88
C GLN A 38 -17.41 -5.35 21.35
N TYR A 39 -17.23 -5.76 22.60
CA TYR A 39 -15.95 -6.01 23.23
C TYR A 39 -15.75 -7.51 23.36
N VAL A 40 -14.62 -8.03 22.86
CA VAL A 40 -14.33 -9.46 22.83
C VAL A 40 -13.06 -9.76 23.60
N CYS A 41 -13.03 -10.90 24.31
CA CYS A 41 -11.81 -11.34 24.98
C CYS A 41 -10.85 -11.98 23.96
N PRO A 42 -9.57 -11.55 23.89
CA PRO A 42 -8.60 -12.12 22.93
C PRO A 42 -8.32 -13.62 23.16
N MET A 43 -8.57 -14.13 24.36
CA MET A 43 -8.38 -15.54 24.72
C MET A 43 -9.68 -16.37 24.64
N HIS A 44 -10.84 -15.72 24.72
CA HIS A 44 -12.14 -16.38 24.72
C HIS A 44 -13.08 -15.65 23.75
N PRO A 45 -12.99 -15.93 22.44
CA PRO A 45 -13.77 -15.23 21.41
C PRO A 45 -15.29 -15.35 21.58
N GLU A 46 -15.75 -16.35 22.33
CA GLU A 46 -17.15 -16.57 22.70
C GLU A 46 -17.69 -15.54 23.70
N VAL A 47 -16.79 -14.83 24.40
CA VAL A 47 -17.15 -13.77 25.34
C VAL A 47 -17.26 -12.45 24.58
N VAL A 48 -18.49 -12.06 24.26
CA VAL A 48 -18.83 -10.78 23.62
C VAL A 48 -19.63 -9.93 24.61
N ALA A 49 -19.18 -8.70 24.87
CA ALA A 49 -19.86 -7.74 25.74
C ALA A 49 -20.19 -6.46 24.99
N SER A 50 -21.21 -5.72 25.42
CA SER A 50 -21.53 -4.38 24.89
C SER A 50 -20.74 -3.25 25.56
N GLU A 51 -20.01 -3.56 26.64
CA GLU A 51 -19.29 -2.59 27.46
C GLU A 51 -17.86 -3.04 27.75
N PRO A 52 -16.92 -2.10 28.00
CA PRO A 52 -15.58 -2.43 28.45
C PRO A 52 -15.61 -3.15 29.81
N GLY A 53 -14.78 -4.16 29.99
CA GLY A 53 -14.72 -4.90 31.25
C GLY A 53 -13.62 -5.94 31.28
N ALA A 54 -13.56 -6.70 32.37
CA ALA A 54 -12.71 -7.87 32.48
C ALA A 54 -13.49 -9.12 32.03
N CYS A 55 -12.83 -10.00 31.29
CA CYS A 55 -13.37 -11.29 30.89
C CYS A 55 -13.70 -12.13 32.13
N PRO A 56 -14.91 -12.68 32.26
CA PRO A 56 -15.32 -13.48 33.42
C PRO A 56 -14.61 -14.84 33.49
N ILE A 57 -13.95 -15.28 32.40
CA ILE A 57 -13.25 -16.56 32.33
C ILE A 57 -11.78 -16.42 32.73
N CYS A 58 -11.06 -15.44 32.16
CA CYS A 58 -9.61 -15.28 32.37
C CYS A 58 -9.18 -13.98 33.04
N GLY A 59 -10.11 -13.06 33.31
CA GLY A 59 -9.81 -11.78 33.96
C GLY A 59 -9.08 -10.75 33.09
N MET A 60 -8.76 -11.06 31.82
CA MET A 60 -8.17 -10.09 30.89
C MET A 60 -9.17 -9.03 30.43
N ALA A 61 -8.72 -7.82 30.14
CA ALA A 61 -9.56 -6.75 29.60
C ALA A 61 -10.16 -7.14 28.23
N LEU A 62 -11.43 -6.81 28.01
CA LEU A 62 -12.12 -7.00 26.73
C LEU A 62 -11.71 -5.90 25.74
N GLU A 63 -11.41 -6.28 24.50
CA GLU A 63 -10.96 -5.36 23.45
C GLU A 63 -12.12 -5.04 22.49
N PRO A 64 -12.27 -3.78 22.04
CA PRO A 64 -13.35 -3.39 21.13
C PRO A 64 -13.15 -4.03 19.74
N THR A 65 -14.11 -4.83 19.32
CA THR A 65 -14.27 -5.30 17.94
C THR A 65 -14.87 -4.17 17.12
N THR A 66 -14.04 -3.48 16.35
CA THR A 66 -14.51 -2.52 15.35
C THR A 66 -15.13 -3.29 14.18
N VAL A 67 -16.46 -3.38 14.15
CA VAL A 67 -17.18 -3.89 12.97
C VAL A 67 -17.00 -2.89 11.83
N ALA A 68 -16.63 -3.43 10.67
CA ALA A 68 -16.28 -2.76 9.43
C ALA A 68 -17.06 -1.46 9.20
N VAL A 69 -16.34 -0.34 9.21
CA VAL A 69 -16.75 0.84 8.46
C VAL A 69 -16.79 0.38 7.01
N GLU A 70 -17.94 0.51 6.34
CA GLU A 70 -18.00 0.33 4.89
C GLU A 70 -16.92 1.23 4.27
N GLU A 71 -15.87 0.59 3.75
CA GLU A 71 -14.76 1.28 3.10
C GLU A 71 -15.32 1.95 1.85
N GLU A 72 -15.70 3.22 1.96
CA GLU A 72 -15.82 4.12 0.81
C GLU A 72 -14.53 3.93 -0.01
N ALA A 73 -14.66 3.33 -1.20
CA ALA A 73 -13.52 2.91 -2.00
C ALA A 73 -12.59 4.11 -2.24
N ASN A 74 -11.47 4.15 -1.50
CA ASN A 74 -10.55 5.27 -1.55
C ASN A 74 -10.02 5.40 -2.99
N PRO A 75 -10.23 6.54 -3.67
CA PRO A 75 -9.83 6.71 -5.06
C PRO A 75 -8.33 6.50 -5.27
N GLU A 76 -7.49 6.71 -4.24
CA GLU A 76 -6.07 6.39 -4.28
C GLU A 76 -5.82 4.88 -4.39
N LEU A 77 -6.56 4.06 -3.64
CA LEU A 77 -6.43 2.60 -3.70
C LEU A 77 -6.83 2.07 -5.07
N VAL A 78 -7.87 2.63 -5.69
CA VAL A 78 -8.29 2.25 -7.05
C VAL A 78 -7.22 2.61 -8.08
N ASP A 79 -6.62 3.82 -7.99
CA ASP A 79 -5.53 4.21 -8.89
C ASP A 79 -4.29 3.31 -8.72
N MET A 80 -3.89 3.03 -7.48
CA MET A 80 -2.73 2.18 -7.20
C MET A 80 -2.96 0.73 -7.62
N THR A 81 -4.17 0.21 -7.44
CA THR A 81 -4.55 -1.14 -7.88
C THR A 81 -4.49 -1.24 -9.41
N ARG A 82 -5.00 -0.24 -10.13
CA ARG A 82 -4.90 -0.21 -11.59
C ARG A 82 -3.45 -0.16 -12.07
N ARG A 83 -2.61 0.69 -11.48
CA ARG A 83 -1.19 0.78 -11.82
C ARG A 83 -0.45 -0.52 -11.52
N PHE A 84 -0.76 -1.16 -10.39
CA PHE A 84 -0.21 -2.46 -10.04
C PHE A 84 -0.53 -3.52 -11.09
N TRP A 85 -1.81 -3.69 -11.45
CA TRP A 85 -2.21 -4.71 -12.41
C TRP A 85 -1.68 -4.49 -13.82
N VAL A 86 -1.67 -3.23 -14.28
CA VAL A 86 -1.08 -2.88 -15.58
C VAL A 86 0.43 -3.13 -15.57
N SER A 87 1.14 -2.72 -14.52
CA SER A 87 2.57 -3.00 -14.38
C SER A 87 2.85 -4.51 -14.31
N LEU A 88 2.02 -5.27 -13.61
CA LEU A 88 2.17 -6.72 -13.48
C LEU A 88 2.04 -7.42 -14.84
N LEU A 89 1.13 -6.95 -15.70
CA LEU A 89 0.95 -7.47 -17.06
C LEU A 89 2.22 -7.36 -17.90
N PHE A 90 3.02 -6.29 -17.73
CA PHE A 90 4.30 -6.12 -18.44
C PHE A 90 5.48 -6.78 -17.70
N ALA A 91 5.46 -6.75 -16.37
CA ALA A 91 6.51 -7.31 -15.53
C ALA A 91 6.58 -8.84 -15.64
N VAL A 92 5.45 -9.54 -15.76
CA VAL A 92 5.43 -11.00 -15.87
C VAL A 92 6.16 -11.49 -17.13
N PRO A 93 5.84 -11.01 -18.35
CA PRO A 93 6.62 -11.32 -19.55
C PRO A 93 8.10 -10.94 -19.43
N LEU A 94 8.40 -9.79 -18.81
CA LEU A 94 9.79 -9.35 -18.61
C LEU A 94 10.57 -10.32 -17.72
N VAL A 95 9.98 -10.76 -16.61
CA VAL A 95 10.60 -11.75 -15.71
C VAL A 95 10.82 -13.08 -16.43
N VAL A 96 9.85 -13.53 -17.23
CA VAL A 96 9.98 -14.76 -18.02
C VAL A 96 11.09 -14.62 -19.07
N LEU A 97 11.23 -13.47 -19.72
CA LEU A 97 12.30 -13.24 -20.69
C LEU A 97 13.69 -13.19 -20.03
N ALA A 98 13.80 -12.49 -18.90
CA ALA A 98 15.06 -12.29 -18.19
C ALA A 98 15.54 -13.55 -17.45
N MET A 99 14.63 -14.29 -16.82
CA MET A 99 14.95 -15.42 -15.94
C MET A 99 14.49 -16.78 -16.46
N GLY A 100 13.77 -16.83 -17.60
CA GLY A 100 13.19 -18.07 -18.12
C GLY A 100 14.22 -19.13 -18.49
N SER A 101 15.42 -18.73 -18.91
CA SER A 101 16.52 -19.65 -19.24
C SER A 101 16.99 -20.47 -18.03
N MET A 102 16.93 -19.92 -16.80
CA MET A 102 17.25 -20.65 -15.57
C MET A 102 16.17 -21.66 -15.16
N VAL A 103 14.92 -21.47 -15.61
CA VAL A 103 13.77 -22.32 -15.28
C VAL A 103 13.54 -23.42 -16.34
N GLY A 104 14.41 -23.49 -17.35
CA GLY A 104 14.32 -24.49 -18.42
C GLY A 104 13.43 -24.07 -19.59
N VAL A 105 12.99 -22.81 -19.66
CA VAL A 105 12.34 -22.25 -20.84
C VAL A 105 13.43 -21.93 -21.87
N PRO A 106 13.38 -22.45 -23.11
CA PRO A 106 14.43 -22.26 -24.11
C PRO A 106 14.37 -20.87 -24.77
N VAL A 107 14.34 -19.81 -23.96
CA VAL A 107 14.25 -18.42 -24.44
C VAL A 107 15.44 -18.08 -25.35
N ASP A 108 16.61 -18.67 -25.08
CA ASP A 108 17.85 -18.44 -25.86
C ASP A 108 17.81 -19.03 -27.26
N ARG A 109 16.90 -20.00 -27.51
CA ARG A 109 16.68 -20.57 -28.84
C ARG A 109 15.61 -19.84 -29.64
N LEU A 110 14.71 -19.16 -28.96
CA LEU A 110 13.55 -18.48 -29.57
C LEU A 110 13.84 -17.00 -29.90
N VAL A 111 14.75 -16.35 -29.16
CA VAL A 111 15.02 -14.92 -29.28
C VAL A 111 16.54 -14.67 -29.23
N SER A 112 17.07 -13.89 -30.20
CA SER A 112 18.48 -13.51 -30.21
C SER A 112 18.80 -12.56 -29.04
N ALA A 113 20.07 -12.55 -28.59
CA ALA A 113 20.51 -11.72 -27.46
C ALA A 113 20.19 -10.22 -27.66
N GLU A 114 20.32 -9.73 -28.89
CA GLU A 114 20.07 -8.33 -29.24
C GLU A 114 18.57 -7.99 -29.21
N LEU A 115 17.71 -8.87 -29.75
CA LEU A 115 16.26 -8.72 -29.66
C LEU A 115 15.76 -8.81 -28.21
N ARG A 116 16.38 -9.64 -27.37
CA ARG A 116 15.99 -9.77 -25.96
C ARG A 116 16.21 -8.46 -25.20
N GLY A 117 17.36 -7.81 -25.35
CA GLY A 117 17.62 -6.52 -24.72
C GLY A 117 16.62 -5.44 -25.13
N TRP A 118 16.23 -5.40 -26.41
CA TRP A 118 15.20 -4.47 -26.88
C TRP A 118 13.80 -4.79 -26.33
N LEU A 119 13.43 -6.06 -26.24
CA LEU A 119 12.15 -6.48 -25.64
C LEU A 119 12.09 -6.18 -24.14
N GLU A 120 13.17 -6.44 -23.40
CA GLU A 120 13.28 -6.10 -21.98
C GLU A 120 13.16 -4.58 -21.77
N LEU A 121 13.86 -3.78 -22.58
CA LEU A 121 13.75 -2.32 -22.52
C LEU A 121 12.31 -1.87 -22.80
N LEU A 122 11.67 -2.41 -23.85
CA LEU A 122 10.32 -2.04 -24.23
C LEU A 122 9.28 -2.41 -23.15
N LEU A 123 9.43 -3.58 -22.52
CA LEU A 123 8.53 -4.03 -21.44
C LEU A 123 8.80 -3.32 -20.10
N ALA A 124 10.06 -3.00 -19.78
CA ALA A 124 10.42 -2.30 -18.55
C ALA A 124 9.97 -0.83 -18.57
N THR A 125 10.06 -0.18 -19.74
CA THR A 125 9.76 1.25 -19.89
C THR A 125 8.40 1.68 -19.34
N PRO A 126 7.25 1.05 -19.70
CA PRO A 126 5.95 1.44 -19.16
C PRO A 126 5.84 1.17 -17.65
N VAL A 127 6.45 0.09 -17.15
CA VAL A 127 6.44 -0.25 -15.72
C VAL A 127 7.15 0.83 -14.90
N VAL A 128 8.33 1.25 -15.34
CA VAL A 128 9.15 2.24 -14.63
C VAL A 128 8.61 3.65 -14.82
N ILE A 129 8.31 4.07 -16.06
CA ILE A 129 7.93 5.47 -16.33
C ILE A 129 6.51 5.76 -15.87
N TRP A 130 5.54 4.87 -16.11
CA TRP A 130 4.14 5.12 -15.76
C TRP A 130 3.76 4.52 -14.41
N GLY A 131 4.15 3.26 -14.17
CA GLY A 131 3.87 2.56 -12.92
C GLY A 131 4.59 3.20 -11.72
N ALA A 132 5.88 3.50 -11.86
CA ALA A 132 6.68 4.04 -10.76
C ALA A 132 6.70 5.58 -10.66
N LYS A 133 6.02 6.30 -11.57
CA LYS A 133 5.84 7.76 -11.51
C LYS A 133 5.53 8.33 -10.11
N PRO A 134 4.55 7.81 -9.33
CA PRO A 134 4.20 8.42 -8.05
C PRO A 134 5.29 8.19 -6.99
N PHE A 135 6.14 7.17 -7.14
CA PHE A 135 7.29 6.96 -6.26
C PHE A 135 8.37 8.02 -6.50
N PHE A 136 8.66 8.35 -7.77
CA PHE A 136 9.62 9.41 -8.10
C PHE A 136 9.16 10.80 -7.63
N GLU A 137 7.87 11.11 -7.77
CA GLU A 137 7.31 12.38 -7.28
C GLU A 137 7.49 12.51 -5.75
N ARG A 138 7.23 11.42 -5.01
CA ARG A 138 7.39 11.37 -3.55
C ARG A 138 8.85 11.36 -3.11
N ALA A 139 9.71 10.65 -3.84
CA ALA A 139 11.16 10.64 -3.62
C ALA A 139 11.73 12.05 -3.74
N TRP A 140 11.36 12.78 -4.80
CA TRP A 140 11.78 14.15 -5.02
C TRP A 140 11.31 15.09 -3.91
N ALA A 141 10.04 14.98 -3.50
CA ALA A 141 9.50 15.75 -2.37
C ALA A 141 10.28 15.47 -1.07
N SER A 142 10.62 14.21 -0.80
CA SER A 142 11.39 13.81 0.39
C SER A 142 12.83 14.34 0.36
N VAL A 143 13.48 14.35 -0.81
CA VAL A 143 14.82 14.96 -0.99
C VAL A 143 14.77 16.47 -0.73
N ILE A 144 13.79 17.18 -1.32
CA ILE A 144 13.62 18.63 -1.11
C ILE A 144 13.40 18.94 0.37
N ASN A 145 12.50 18.18 1.01
CA ASN A 145 12.13 18.39 2.40
C ASN A 145 13.12 17.76 3.41
N ARG A 146 14.27 17.26 2.93
CA ARG A 146 15.35 16.66 3.74
C ARG A 146 14.86 15.63 4.76
N SER A 147 13.83 14.87 4.43
CA SER A 147 13.18 13.89 5.29
C SER A 147 13.27 12.50 4.65
N PRO A 148 14.47 11.87 4.61
CA PRO A 148 14.71 10.63 3.87
C PRO A 148 13.78 9.52 4.34
N ASN A 149 13.19 8.82 3.38
CA ASN A 149 12.21 7.76 3.61
C ASN A 149 12.33 6.63 2.58
N MET A 150 11.46 5.62 2.66
CA MET A 150 11.48 4.49 1.72
C MET A 150 11.41 4.94 0.25
N PHE A 151 10.68 6.02 -0.07
CA PHE A 151 10.58 6.52 -1.45
C PHE A 151 11.91 7.08 -1.96
N THR A 152 12.74 7.68 -1.11
CA THR A 152 14.10 8.09 -1.51
C THR A 152 15.07 6.95 -1.79
N LEU A 153 14.77 5.74 -1.31
CA LEU A 153 15.55 4.54 -1.63
C LEU A 153 15.13 3.94 -2.98
N ILE A 154 13.85 4.03 -3.32
CA ILE A 154 13.27 3.45 -4.53
C ILE A 154 13.43 4.37 -5.74
N GLY A 155 13.26 5.68 -5.53
CA GLY A 155 13.21 6.71 -6.58
C GLY A 155 14.52 7.45 -6.83
#